data_AF-A0ABD5MS43-F1
#
_entry.id   AF-A0ABD5MS43-F1
#
_cell.length_a   1.000
_cell.length_b   1.000
_cell.length_c   1.000
_cell.angle_alpha   90.00
_cell.angle_beta   90.00
_cell.angle_gamma   90.00
#
_symmetry.space_group_name_H-M   'P 1'
#
loop_
_entity.id
_entity.type
_entity.pdbx_description
1 polymer ?
#
loop_
_entity_poly.entity_id
_entity_poly.type
_entity_poly.pdbx_seq_one_letter_code
_entity_poly.pdbx_strand_id
1 'polypeptide(L)'
;MSLTDCTITIFANVCKQSNVELSKMEVEAEAEKPAGSPIISGVKLKVKLAAKARKQKLEAIWRRIEASCSVVFIFQENIPINIEVKTISE
;
A
#
# COMPACT_ATOMS: atom_id res chain seq x y z
N MET A 1 -2.99 11.14 3.65
CA MET A 1 -1.82 11.12 4.56
C MET A 1 -1.84 9.88 5.43
N SER A 2 -2.74 9.70 6.41
CA SER A 2 -2.69 8.53 7.31
C SER A 2 -2.55 7.15 6.62
N LEU A 3 -3.34 6.88 5.58
CA LEU A 3 -3.35 5.59 4.88
C LEU A 3 -2.13 5.40 3.96
N THR A 4 -1.72 6.45 3.26
CA THR A 4 -0.54 6.45 2.37
C THR A 4 0.75 6.33 3.16
N ASP A 5 0.88 7.10 4.25
CA ASP A 5 2.11 7.21 5.04
C ASP A 5 2.34 5.93 5.84
N CYS A 6 1.27 5.33 6.36
CA CYS A 6 1.32 4.02 7.00
C CYS A 6 1.80 2.94 6.02
N THR A 7 1.26 2.93 4.81
CA THR A 7 1.64 1.97 3.75
C THR A 7 3.12 2.08 3.39
N ILE A 8 3.62 3.30 3.20
CA ILE A 8 5.04 3.57 2.91
C ILE A 8 5.92 3.07 4.06
N THR A 9 5.58 3.43 5.29
CA THR A 9 6.39 3.13 6.47
C THR A 9 6.50 1.63 6.71
N ILE A 10 5.38 0.90 6.67
CA ILE A 10 5.36 -0.55 6.89
C ILE A 10 6.14 -1.26 5.78
N PHE A 11 5.91 -0.88 4.52
CA PHE A 11 6.60 -1.51 3.40
C PHE A 11 8.11 -1.30 3.45
N ALA A 12 8.56 -0.08 3.75
CA ALA A 12 9.98 0.22 3.93
C ALA A 12 10.61 -0.59 5.07
N ASN A 13 9.89 -0.75 6.20
CA ASN A 13 10.38 -1.52 7.34
C ASN A 13 10.51 -3.03 7.01
N VAL A 14 9.49 -3.61 6.38
CA VAL A 14 9.52 -5.03 5.98
C VAL A 14 10.59 -5.28 4.91
N CYS A 15 10.79 -4.36 3.98
CA CYS A 15 11.90 -4.43 3.02
C CYS A 15 13.27 -4.47 3.72
N LYS A 16 13.50 -3.58 4.70
CA LYS A 16 14.74 -3.57 5.51
C LYS A 16 14.95 -4.90 6.24
N GLN A 17 13.92 -5.41 6.91
CA GLN A 17 13.98 -6.71 7.60
C GLN A 17 14.22 -7.89 6.64
N SER A 18 13.79 -7.75 5.38
CA SER A 18 13.94 -8.78 4.35
C SER A 18 15.22 -8.63 3.52
N ASN A 19 16.13 -7.73 3.91
CA ASN A 19 17.34 -7.39 3.17
C ASN A 19 17.03 -7.07 1.69
N VAL A 20 16.05 -6.19 1.47
CA VAL A 20 15.66 -5.66 0.16
C VAL A 20 15.93 -4.16 0.15
N GLU A 21 16.75 -3.73 -0.81
CA GLU A 21 17.03 -2.32 -1.03
C GLU A 21 15.92 -1.69 -1.87
N LEU A 22 15.18 -0.75 -1.27
CA LEU A 22 14.11 -0.01 -1.92
C LEU A 22 14.70 1.21 -2.62
N SER A 23 14.57 1.28 -3.95
CA SER A 23 15.05 2.40 -4.75
C SER A 23 14.04 3.54 -4.80
N LYS A 24 12.75 3.19 -4.98
CA LYS A 24 11.65 4.16 -5.08
C LYS A 24 10.34 3.56 -4.60
N MET A 25 9.54 4.37 -3.92
CA MET A 25 8.17 4.04 -3.57
C MET A 25 7.28 5.27 -3.72
N GLU A 26 6.19 5.12 -4.45
CA GLU A 26 5.14 6.12 -4.58
C GLU A 26 3.80 5.48 -4.18
N VAL A 27 3.05 6.15 -3.32
CA VAL A 27 1.71 5.73 -2.91
C VAL A 27 0.76 6.89 -3.10
N GLU A 28 -0.26 6.66 -3.91
CA GLU A 28 -1.32 7.63 -4.19
C GLU A 28 -2.65 7.05 -3.72
N ALA A 29 -3.47 7.87 -3.07
CA ALA A 29 -4.80 7.49 -2.61
C ALA A 29 -5.83 8.44 -3.24
N GLU A 30 -6.72 7.86 -4.03
CA GLU A 30 -7.87 8.54 -4.62
C GLU A 30 -9.11 8.14 -3.81
N ALA A 31 -9.76 9.11 -3.17
CA ALA A 31 -10.95 8.86 -2.37
C ALA A 31 -12.20 9.33 -3.10
N GLU A 32 -13.24 8.50 -3.11
CA GLU A 32 -14.56 8.88 -3.59
C GLU A 32 -15.36 9.47 -2.44
N LYS A 33 -15.86 10.70 -2.62
CA LYS A 33 -16.72 11.38 -1.65
C LYS A 33 -18.03 11.79 -2.31
N PRO A 34 -19.17 11.18 -1.94
CA PRO A 34 -20.47 11.60 -2.44
C PRO A 34 -20.78 13.05 -2.05
N ALA A 35 -21.46 13.78 -2.93
CA ALA A 35 -21.89 15.14 -2.66
C ALA A 35 -22.79 15.19 -1.41
N GLY A 36 -22.51 16.10 -0.48
CA GLY A 36 -23.27 16.26 0.75
C GLY A 36 -22.99 15.22 1.86
N SER A 37 -22.12 14.23 1.62
CA SER A 37 -21.72 13.27 2.64
C SER A 37 -20.49 13.74 3.42
N PRO A 38 -20.43 13.58 4.75
CA PRO A 38 -19.22 13.82 5.53
C PRO A 38 -18.21 12.67 5.42
N ILE A 39 -18.63 11.49 4.94
CA ILE A 39 -17.82 10.27 4.82
C ILE A 39 -17.49 9.96 3.36
N ILE A 40 -16.34 9.30 3.16
CA ILE A 40 -15.92 8.75 1.86
C ILE A 40 -16.63 7.42 1.61
N SER A 41 -16.91 7.11 0.34
CA SER A 41 -17.58 5.87 -0.08
C SER A 41 -16.61 4.79 -0.55
N GLY A 42 -15.35 5.13 -0.80
CA GLY A 42 -14.32 4.20 -1.23
C GLY A 42 -12.97 4.87 -1.40
N VAL A 43 -11.92 4.05 -1.43
CA VAL A 43 -10.55 4.51 -1.69
C VAL A 43 -9.89 3.60 -2.71
N LYS A 44 -9.26 4.20 -3.72
CA LYS A 44 -8.35 3.54 -4.64
C LYS A 44 -6.91 3.90 -4.27
N LEU A 45 -6.13 2.88 -3.93
CA LEU A 45 -4.72 2.97 -3.56
C LEU A 45 -3.88 2.52 -4.76
N LYS A 46 -3.04 3.40 -5.28
CA LYS A 46 -2.07 3.10 -6.34
C LYS A 46 -0.68 3.08 -5.73
N VAL A 47 -0.02 1.93 -5.81
CA VAL A 47 1.30 1.71 -5.21
C VAL A 47 2.29 1.36 -6.30
N LYS A 48 3.34 2.17 -6.44
CA LYS A 48 4.45 1.91 -7.36
C LYS A 48 5.72 1.69 -6.55
N LEU A 49 6.39 0.59 -6.82
CA LEU A 49 7.55 0.12 -6.06
C LEU A 49 8.69 -0.21 -7.03
N ALA A 50 9.89 0.30 -6.73
CA ALA A 50 11.13 -0.09 -7.39
C ALA A 50 12.15 -0.52 -6.32
N ALA A 51 12.74 -1.71 -6.49
CA ALA A 51 13.66 -2.27 -5.52
C ALA A 51 14.60 -3.30 -6.17
N LYS A 52 15.80 -3.45 -5.59
CA LYS A 52 16.79 -4.46 -5.99
C LYS A 52 16.43 -5.84 -5.44
N ALA A 53 15.34 -6.40 -5.96
CA ALA A 53 14.88 -7.74 -5.64
C ALA A 53 13.98 -8.29 -6.74
N ARG A 54 14.06 -9.60 -6.96
CA ARG A 54 13.17 -10.31 -7.88
C ARG A 54 11.70 -9.99 -7.59
N LYS A 55 10.90 -9.81 -8.65
CA LYS A 55 9.45 -9.53 -8.58
C LYS A 55 8.70 -10.42 -7.59
N GLN A 56 8.95 -11.73 -7.61
CA GLN A 56 8.31 -12.70 -6.70
C GLN A 56 8.57 -12.41 -5.21
N LYS A 57 9.76 -11.91 -4.86
CA LYS A 57 10.10 -11.54 -3.48
C LYS A 57 9.34 -10.28 -3.06
N LEU A 58 9.22 -9.31 -3.95
CA LEU A 58 8.46 -8.07 -3.72
C LEU A 58 6.96 -8.35 -3.58
N GLU A 59 6.40 -9.19 -4.46
CA GLU A 59 5.00 -9.63 -4.37
C GLU A 59 4.71 -10.40 -3.07
N ALA A 60 5.62 -11.28 -2.63
CA ALA A 60 5.49 -11.99 -1.37
C ALA A 60 5.53 -11.05 -0.14
N ILE A 61 6.43 -10.06 -0.16
CA ILE A 61 6.48 -9.01 0.87
C ILE A 61 5.17 -8.22 0.88
N TRP A 62 4.67 -7.83 -0.29
CA TRP A 62 3.41 -7.09 -0.41
C TRP A 62 2.23 -7.86 0.19
N ARG A 63 2.05 -9.13 -0.20
CA ARG A 63 0.98 -10.00 0.34
C ARG A 63 1.05 -10.15 1.86
N ARG A 64 2.26 -10.20 2.42
CA ARG A 64 2.44 -10.28 3.88
C ARG A 64 1.97 -9.00 4.58
N ILE A 65 2.22 -7.85 3.96
CA ILE A 65 1.79 -6.55 4.49
C ILE A 65 0.28 -6.42 4.41
N GLU A 66 -0.34 -6.78 3.28
CA GLU A 66 -1.80 -6.80 3.14
C GLU A 66 -2.47 -7.66 4.21
N ALA A 67 -1.90 -8.83 4.53
CA ALA A 67 -2.43 -9.73 5.54
C ALA A 67 -2.19 -9.27 7.00
N SER A 68 -1.29 -8.31 7.26
CA SER A 68 -0.87 -7.94 8.62
C SER A 68 -1.09 -6.47 8.98
N CYS A 69 -1.41 -5.61 8.01
CA CYS A 69 -1.58 -4.18 8.24
C CYS A 69 -2.94 -3.89 8.90
N SER A 70 -2.92 -3.61 10.19
CA SER A 70 -4.11 -3.22 10.96
C SER A 70 -4.83 -2.00 10.39
N VAL A 71 -4.10 -1.05 9.77
CA VAL A 71 -4.70 0.12 9.15
C VAL A 71 -5.54 -0.26 7.93
N VAL A 72 -5.02 -1.11 7.04
CA VAL A 72 -5.80 -1.59 5.88
C VAL A 72 -7.06 -2.31 6.36
N PHE A 73 -6.94 -3.16 7.39
CA PHE A 73 -8.08 -3.85 7.99
C PHE A 73 -9.15 -2.89 8.50
N ILE A 74 -8.77 -1.88 9.31
CA ILE A 74 -9.69 -0.87 9.87
C ILE A 74 -10.45 -0.12 8.76
N PHE A 75 -9.76 0.24 7.67
CA PHE A 75 -10.41 0.93 6.57
C PHE A 75 -11.31 -0.02 5.75
N GLN A 76 -10.91 -1.28 5.52
CA GLN A 76 -11.69 -2.26 4.78
C GLN A 76 -13.00 -2.65 5.47
N GLU A 77 -13.07 -2.60 6.81
CA GLU A 77 -14.31 -2.85 7.54
C GLU A 77 -15.40 -1.79 7.28
N ASN A 78 -15.00 -0.57 6.93
CA ASN A 78 -15.92 0.57 6.82
C ASN A 78 -16.18 1.00 5.38
N ILE A 79 -15.18 0.89 4.50
CA ILE A 79 -15.27 1.32 3.10
C ILE A 79 -14.48 0.36 2.19
N PRO A 80 -14.93 0.18 0.94
CA PRO A 80 -14.15 -0.58 -0.04
C PRO A 80 -12.81 0.11 -0.30
N ILE A 81 -11.72 -0.67 -0.19
CA ILE A 81 -10.39 -0.25 -0.62
C ILE A 81 -9.95 -1.13 -1.78
N ASN A 82 -9.67 -0.50 -2.92
CA ASN A 82 -9.09 -1.18 -4.07
C ASN A 82 -7.59 -0.84 -4.17
N ILE A 83 -6.74 -1.86 -4.11
CA ILE A 83 -5.28 -1.70 -4.07
C ILE A 83 -4.69 -2.18 -5.40
N GLU A 84 -4.03 -1.28 -6.13
CA GLU A 84 -3.31 -1.58 -7.36
C GLU A 84 -1.81 -1.45 -7.12
N VAL A 85 -1.08 -2.56 -7.26
CA VAL A 85 0.36 -2.60 -7.00
C VAL A 85 1.14 -2.90 -8.26
N LYS A 86 2.09 -2.01 -8.57
CA LYS A 86 3.02 -2.15 -9.67
C LYS A 86 4.45 -2.22 -9.13
N THR A 87 5.09 -3.37 -9.33
CA THR A 87 6.48 -3.60 -8.95
C THR A 87 7.40 -3.52 -10.17
N ILE A 88 8.47 -2.76 -10.05
CA ILE A 88 9.59 -2.70 -10.99
C ILE A 88 10.77 -3.37 -10.29
N SER A 89 11.24 -4.49 -10.84
CA SER A 89 12.45 -5.16 -10.36
C SER A 89 13.64 -4.49 -11.03
N GLU A 90 14.61 -4.05 -10.23
CA GLU A 90 15.88 -3.49 -10.69
C GLU A 90 17.04 -4.43 -10.38
#